data_AF-A0A535LKY6-F1
#
_entry.id   AF-A0A535LKY6-F1
#
_cell.length_a   1.000
_cell.length_b   1.000
_cell.length_c   1.000
_cell.angle_alpha   90.00
_cell.angle_beta   90.00
_cell.angle_gamma   90.00
#
_symmetry.space_group_name_H-M   'P 1'
#
loop_
_entity.id
_entity.type
_entity.pdbx_description
1 polymer ?
#
loop_
_entity_poly.entity_id
_entity_poly.type
_entity_poly.pdbx_seq_one_letter_code
_entity_poly.pdbx_strand_id
1 'polypeptide(L)'
;VILETGELGTYDNVRRASILAMAAGADFIKTSTGKVQPAATLPVSLVMMEAIRDFVRETGRPVGFKPAGGIRTSKQAIAYLVVLYETLGADWMTPERFRLGASTLLNDVLMQIEKERTGVYQSGDYFTID
;
A
#
# COMPACT_ATOMS: atom_id res chain seq x y z
N VAL A 1 -1.90 -7.35 10.22
CA VAL A 1 -1.71 -6.44 11.37
C VAL A 1 -1.63 -5.00 10.89
N ILE A 2 -2.34 -4.08 11.55
CA ILE A 2 -2.25 -2.63 11.29
C ILE A 2 -1.27 -2.03 12.27
N LEU A 3 -0.28 -1.26 11.80
CA LEU A 3 0.77 -0.68 12.66
C LEU A 3 0.49 0.76 13.10
N GLU A 4 -0.48 1.43 12.47
CA GLU A 4 -0.79 2.84 12.65
C GLU A 4 0.48 3.71 12.60
N THR A 5 1.20 3.59 11.50
CA THR A 5 2.57 4.13 11.34
C THR A 5 2.71 5.63 11.58
N GLY A 6 1.62 6.41 11.43
CA GLY A 6 1.60 7.84 11.75
C GLY A 6 1.86 8.13 13.24
N GLU A 7 1.55 7.19 14.13
CA GLU A 7 1.74 7.29 15.58
C GLU A 7 3.10 6.76 16.05
N LEU A 8 3.88 6.12 15.17
CA LEU A 8 5.16 5.51 15.53
C LEU A 8 6.32 6.52 15.57
N GLY A 9 6.12 7.73 15.06
CA GLY A 9 7.04 8.87 15.12
C GLY A 9 8.24 8.77 14.17
N THR A 10 9.05 7.72 14.27
CA THR A 10 10.30 7.57 13.49
C THR A 10 10.28 6.36 12.57
N TYR A 11 11.07 6.39 11.50
CA TYR A 11 11.22 5.25 10.59
C TYR A 11 11.84 4.03 11.28
N ASP A 12 12.71 4.22 12.27
CA ASP A 12 13.25 3.13 13.08
C ASP A 12 12.14 2.38 13.84
N ASN A 13 11.18 3.13 14.42
CA ASN A 13 10.05 2.53 15.11
C ASN A 13 9.11 1.81 14.14
N VAL A 14 8.87 2.37 12.95
CA VAL A 14 8.12 1.69 11.88
C VAL A 14 8.78 0.36 11.49
N ARG A 15 10.10 0.35 11.29
CA ARG A 15 10.83 -0.87 10.93
C ARG A 15 10.76 -1.91 12.05
N ARG A 16 11.01 -1.50 13.31
CA ARG A 16 10.91 -2.38 14.48
C ARG A 16 9.51 -2.99 14.62
N ALA A 17 8.46 -2.16 14.54
CA ALA A 17 7.08 -2.63 14.62
C ALA A 17 6.73 -3.61 13.48
N SER A 18 7.24 -3.36 12.27
CA SER A 18 7.06 -4.26 11.12
C SER A 18 7.69 -5.62 11.37
N ILE A 19 8.93 -5.66 11.83
CA ILE A 19 9.64 -6.90 12.15
C ILE A 19 8.92 -7.65 13.28
N LEU A 20 8.53 -6.96 14.36
CA LEU A 20 7.80 -7.58 15.47
C LEU A 20 6.48 -8.20 15.01
N ALA A 21 5.71 -7.51 14.17
CA ALA A 21 4.47 -8.04 13.64
C ALA A 21 4.70 -9.29 12.77
N MET A 22 5.73 -9.28 11.92
CA MET A 22 6.09 -10.44 11.10
C MET A 22 6.63 -11.60 11.92
N ALA A 23 7.50 -11.35 12.91
CA ALA A 23 8.01 -12.37 13.80
C ALA A 23 6.88 -13.01 14.64
N ALA A 24 5.85 -12.24 14.99
CA ALA A 24 4.65 -12.72 15.66
C ALA A 24 3.65 -13.45 14.71
N GLY A 25 4.00 -13.68 13.45
CA GLY A 25 3.19 -14.48 12.52
C GLY A 25 2.23 -13.68 11.65
N ALA A 26 2.38 -12.36 11.50
CA ALA A 26 1.54 -11.61 10.57
C ALA A 26 1.72 -12.10 9.12
N ASP A 27 0.60 -12.35 8.44
CA ASP A 27 0.56 -12.63 6.98
C ASP A 27 0.61 -11.35 6.15
N PHE A 28 0.11 -10.25 6.71
CA PHE A 28 0.16 -8.92 6.12
C PHE A 28 0.51 -7.88 7.17
N ILE A 29 1.35 -6.92 6.79
CA ILE A 29 1.51 -5.67 7.54
C ILE A 29 0.85 -4.51 6.77
N LYS A 30 0.10 -3.69 7.50
CA LYS A 30 -0.70 -2.57 6.97
C LYS A 30 -0.28 -1.28 7.66
N THR A 31 -0.17 -0.19 6.88
CA THR A 31 0.30 1.11 7.39
C THR A 31 -0.65 1.70 8.44
N SER A 32 -1.91 1.97 8.07
CA SER A 32 -2.85 2.75 8.89
C SER A 32 -4.27 2.17 8.91
N THR A 33 -5.11 2.60 9.84
CA THR A 33 -6.57 2.41 9.77
C THR A 33 -7.23 3.26 8.70
N GLY A 34 -6.55 4.32 8.23
CA GLY A 34 -7.11 5.36 7.38
C GLY A 34 -7.89 6.44 8.15
N LYS A 35 -7.84 6.41 9.48
CA LYS A 35 -8.52 7.38 10.36
C LYS A 35 -7.59 8.42 10.97
N VAL A 36 -6.30 8.12 11.04
CA VAL A 36 -5.25 9.00 11.59
C VAL A 36 -4.39 9.56 10.45
N GLN A 37 -3.88 10.79 10.62
CA GLN A 37 -2.95 11.43 9.69
C GLN A 37 -1.59 11.70 10.36
N PRO A 38 -0.45 11.51 9.65
CA PRO A 38 -0.38 11.02 8.27
C PRO A 38 -0.68 9.51 8.16
N ALA A 39 -1.48 9.14 7.16
CA ALA A 39 -1.82 7.75 6.86
C ALA A 39 -0.68 7.04 6.10
N ALA A 40 -0.94 6.45 4.93
CA ALA A 40 0.14 5.90 4.10
C ALA A 40 0.95 7.02 3.43
N THR A 41 2.28 6.96 3.58
CA THR A 41 3.23 7.76 2.79
C THR A 41 4.23 6.83 2.09
N LEU A 42 4.81 7.29 0.97
CA LEU A 42 5.81 6.51 0.24
C LEU A 42 7.05 6.20 1.09
N PRO A 43 7.63 7.14 1.88
CA PRO A 43 8.78 6.82 2.73
C PRO A 43 8.49 5.74 3.77
N VAL A 44 7.35 5.82 4.46
CA VAL A 44 6.94 4.79 5.43
C VAL A 44 6.74 3.44 4.74
N SER A 45 6.13 3.45 3.57
CA SER A 45 5.86 2.22 2.82
C SER A 45 7.14 1.56 2.33
N LEU A 46 8.13 2.34 1.87
CA LEU A 46 9.46 1.84 1.53
C LEU A 46 10.10 1.15 2.74
N VAL A 47 10.12 1.80 3.92
CA VAL A 47 10.68 1.22 5.15
C VAL A 47 10.01 -0.11 5.51
N MET A 48 8.69 -0.20 5.40
CA MET A 48 7.95 -1.43 5.67
C MET A 48 8.24 -2.52 4.62
N MET A 49 8.35 -2.16 3.34
CA MET A 49 8.72 -3.10 2.28
C MET A 49 10.16 -3.61 2.43
N GLU A 50 11.11 -2.75 2.79
CA GLU A 50 12.48 -3.16 3.09
C GLU A 50 12.52 -4.11 4.29
N ALA A 51 11.71 -3.86 5.32
CA ALA A 51 11.57 -4.79 6.44
C ALA A 51 11.07 -6.17 5.98
N ILE A 52 10.06 -6.21 5.09
CA ILE A 52 9.56 -7.46 4.50
C ILE A 52 10.67 -8.15 3.71
N ARG A 53 11.38 -7.42 2.84
CA ARG A 53 12.47 -7.96 2.02
C ARG A 53 13.51 -8.65 2.88
N ASP A 54 13.97 -7.95 3.92
CA ASP A 54 15.02 -8.45 4.80
C ASP A 54 14.52 -9.63 5.64
N PHE A 55 13.28 -9.57 6.14
CA PHE A 55 12.64 -10.67 6.87
C PHE A 55 12.49 -11.94 6.01
N VAL A 56 12.11 -11.80 4.74
CA VAL A 56 11.99 -12.92 3.81
C VAL A 56 13.37 -13.52 3.52
N ARG A 57 14.40 -12.69 3.33
CA ARG A 57 15.78 -13.16 3.11
C ARG A 57 16.31 -13.96 4.28
N GLU A 58 15.94 -13.58 5.50
CA GLU A 58 16.40 -14.25 6.72
C GLU A 58 15.59 -15.51 7.05
N THR A 59 14.27 -15.49 6.85
CA THR A 59 13.37 -16.56 7.34
C THR A 59 12.79 -17.44 6.25
N GLY A 60 12.86 -17.01 4.98
CA GLY A 60 12.18 -17.65 3.85
C GLY A 60 10.65 -17.46 3.83
N ARG A 61 10.06 -16.79 4.84
CA ARG A 61 8.59 -16.66 4.95
C ARG A 61 8.08 -15.39 4.25
N PRO A 62 7.24 -15.51 3.20
CA PRO A 62 6.63 -14.35 2.55
C PRO A 62 5.61 -13.66 3.46
N VAL A 63 5.59 -12.33 3.44
CA VAL A 63 4.60 -11.48 4.11
C VAL A 63 4.08 -10.44 3.12
N GLY A 64 2.77 -10.26 3.08
CA GLY A 64 2.12 -9.27 2.24
C GLY A 64 2.20 -7.84 2.79
N PHE A 65 2.07 -6.87 1.90
CA PHE A 65 2.05 -5.45 2.24
C PHE A 65 0.71 -4.81 1.84
N LYS A 66 0.18 -3.94 2.70
CA LYS A 66 -1.03 -3.18 2.42
C LYS A 66 -0.87 -1.71 2.82
N PRO A 67 -0.47 -0.80 1.91
CA PRO A 67 -0.56 0.62 2.21
C PRO A 67 -2.04 1.02 2.24
N ALA A 68 -2.43 1.82 3.23
CA ALA A 68 -3.80 2.24 3.41
C ALA A 68 -3.92 3.69 3.90
N GLY A 69 -4.97 4.35 3.41
CA GLY A 69 -5.33 5.72 3.76
C GLY A 69 -4.56 6.77 2.93
N GLY A 70 -5.29 7.73 2.37
CA GLY A 70 -4.72 8.86 1.62
C GLY A 70 -4.40 8.60 0.15
N ILE A 71 -4.53 7.36 -0.34
CA ILE A 71 -4.36 7.01 -1.76
C ILE A 71 -5.68 7.24 -2.48
N ARG A 72 -5.77 8.30 -3.28
CA ARG A 72 -7.01 8.75 -3.93
C ARG A 72 -6.97 8.67 -5.45
N THR A 73 -5.79 8.68 -6.06
CA THR A 73 -5.66 8.68 -7.51
C THR A 73 -4.83 7.51 -8.04
N SER A 74 -5.14 7.10 -9.26
CA SER A 74 -4.41 6.14 -10.09
C SER A 74 -2.91 6.46 -10.15
N LYS A 75 -2.55 7.74 -10.34
CA LYS A 75 -1.14 8.18 -10.33
C LYS A 75 -0.45 7.91 -8.99
N GLN A 76 -1.13 8.16 -7.87
CA GLN A 76 -0.59 7.80 -6.55
C GLN A 76 -0.44 6.29 -6.42
N ALA A 77 -1.44 5.52 -6.84
CA ALA A 77 -1.40 4.06 -6.81
C ALA A 77 -0.23 3.50 -7.62
N ILE A 78 0.04 4.05 -8.81
CA ILE A 78 1.19 3.69 -9.65
C ILE A 78 2.50 3.91 -8.89
N ALA A 79 2.66 5.03 -8.18
CA ALA A 79 3.87 5.27 -7.41
C ALA A 79 4.12 4.18 -6.35
N TYR A 80 3.07 3.69 -5.69
CA TYR A 80 3.19 2.55 -4.76
C TYR A 80 3.56 1.24 -5.47
N LEU A 81 2.99 0.98 -6.65
CA LEU A 81 3.32 -0.21 -7.44
C LEU A 81 4.77 -0.19 -7.93
N VAL A 82 5.30 0.98 -8.32
CA VAL A 82 6.71 1.13 -8.70
C VAL A 82 7.60 0.83 -7.50
N VAL A 83 7.36 1.45 -6.34
CA VAL A 83 8.17 1.20 -5.13
C VAL A 83 8.09 -0.27 -4.71
N LEU A 84 6.92 -0.89 -4.84
CA LEU A 84 6.73 -2.32 -4.58
C LEU A 84 7.60 -3.19 -5.49
N TYR A 85 7.54 -2.95 -6.80
CA TYR A 85 8.31 -3.72 -7.77
C TYR A 85 9.82 -3.57 -7.55
N GLU A 86 10.28 -2.33 -7.37
CA GLU A 86 11.71 -2.05 -7.15
C GLU A 86 12.25 -2.62 -5.83
N THR A 87 11.38 -2.76 -4.80
CA THR A 87 11.81 -3.21 -3.46
C THR A 87 11.63 -4.71 -3.23
N LEU A 88 10.50 -5.28 -3.65
CA LEU A 88 10.10 -6.67 -3.39
C LEU A 88 10.04 -7.54 -4.66
N GLY A 89 10.07 -6.93 -5.84
CA GLY A 89 10.06 -7.65 -7.11
C GLY A 89 8.68 -8.10 -7.59
N ALA A 90 8.67 -8.69 -8.78
CA ALA A 90 7.46 -9.12 -9.49
C ALA A 90 6.60 -10.10 -8.69
N ASP A 91 7.20 -10.95 -7.86
CA ASP A 91 6.49 -11.95 -7.04
C ASP A 91 5.49 -11.31 -6.07
N TRP A 92 5.70 -10.04 -5.67
CA TRP A 92 4.79 -9.30 -4.81
C TRP A 92 3.66 -8.58 -5.54
N MET A 93 3.68 -8.55 -6.88
CA MET A 93 2.65 -7.93 -7.73
C MET A 93 1.41 -8.83 -7.86
N THR A 94 0.93 -9.38 -6.75
CA THR A 94 -0.19 -10.34 -6.68
C THR A 94 -1.16 -9.95 -5.57
N PRO A 95 -2.47 -10.24 -5.69
CA PRO A 95 -3.46 -9.95 -4.64
C PRO A 95 -3.18 -10.62 -3.29
N GLU A 96 -2.42 -11.72 -3.30
CA GLU A 96 -2.01 -12.49 -2.12
C GLU A 96 -0.86 -11.82 -1.36
N ARG A 97 -0.13 -10.91 -2.00
CA ARG A 97 1.05 -10.26 -1.41
C ARG A 97 1.00 -8.73 -1.40
N PHE A 98 0.11 -8.12 -2.18
CA PHE A 98 -0.07 -6.68 -2.18
C PHE A 98 -1.53 -6.28 -2.33
N ARG A 99 -1.95 -5.27 -1.55
CA ARG A 99 -3.30 -4.69 -1.65
C ARG A 99 -3.28 -3.20 -1.39
N LEU A 100 -4.03 -2.42 -2.15
CA LEU A 100 -4.27 -1.01 -1.83
C LEU A 100 -5.47 -0.88 -0.88
N GLY A 101 -5.27 -0.28 0.28
CA GLY A 101 -6.35 0.08 1.20
C GLY A 101 -6.92 1.45 0.87
N ALA A 102 -7.95 1.50 0.03
CA ALA A 102 -8.57 2.73 -0.43
C ALA A 102 -10.09 2.62 -0.52
N SER A 103 -10.78 3.78 -0.52
CA SER A 103 -12.20 3.91 -0.84
C SER A 103 -12.36 4.65 -2.17
N THR A 104 -12.10 5.97 -2.17
CA THR A 104 -12.31 6.86 -3.32
C THR A 104 -11.42 6.57 -4.53
N LEU A 105 -10.36 5.75 -4.37
CA LEU A 105 -9.45 5.39 -5.46
C LEU A 105 -10.15 4.62 -6.57
N LEU A 106 -11.17 3.82 -6.24
CA LEU A 106 -11.88 3.00 -7.23
C LEU A 106 -12.43 3.87 -8.37
N ASN A 107 -13.09 4.97 -8.02
CA ASN A 107 -13.68 5.88 -9.00
C ASN A 107 -12.64 6.53 -9.91
N ASP A 108 -11.52 6.98 -9.37
CA ASP A 108 -10.44 7.55 -10.19
C ASP A 108 -9.89 6.51 -11.17
N VAL A 109 -9.71 5.26 -10.74
CA VAL A 109 -9.24 4.17 -11.60
C VAL A 109 -10.25 3.84 -12.70
N LEU A 110 -11.55 3.75 -12.37
CA LEU A 110 -12.60 3.51 -13.35
C LEU A 110 -12.67 4.65 -14.39
N MET A 111 -12.55 5.90 -13.96
CA MET A 111 -12.47 7.06 -14.84
C MET A 111 -11.27 6.99 -15.78
N GLN A 112 -10.08 6.61 -15.29
CA GLN A 112 -8.90 6.48 -16.14
C GLN A 112 -9.05 5.34 -17.16
N ILE A 113 -9.60 4.19 -16.76
CA ILE A 113 -9.85 3.07 -17.68
C ILE A 113 -10.79 3.51 -18.80
N GLU A 114 -11.85 4.23 -18.47
CA GLU A 114 -12.82 4.67 -19.47
C GLU A 114 -12.27 5.77 -20.39
N LYS A 115 -11.44 6.65 -19.84
CA LYS A 115 -10.68 7.64 -20.62
C LYS A 115 -9.76 6.97 -21.64
N GLU A 116 -9.03 5.92 -21.24
CA GLU A 116 -8.15 5.17 -22.14
C GLU A 116 -8.93 4.42 -23.24
N ARG A 117 -10.14 3.92 -22.91
CA ARG A 117 -10.99 3.20 -23.87
C ARG A 117 -11.67 4.10 -24.90
N THR A 118 -12.12 5.29 -24.48
CA THR A 118 -12.96 6.18 -25.29
C THR A 118 -12.23 7.39 -25.84
N GLY A 119 -11.07 7.73 -25.28
CA GLY A 119 -10.34 8.95 -25.60
C GLY A 119 -10.94 10.23 -25.01
N VAL A 120 -12.02 10.16 -24.22
CA VAL A 120 -12.70 11.33 -23.61
C VAL A 120 -12.89 11.15 -22.11
N TYR A 121 -12.88 12.26 -21.35
CA TYR A 121 -13.19 12.20 -19.92
C TYR A 121 -14.70 12.13 -19.71
N GLN A 122 -15.15 11.22 -18.85
CA GLN A 122 -16.55 11.14 -18.42
C GLN A 122 -16.81 12.02 -17.19
N SER A 123 -18.08 12.42 -17.00
CA SER A 123 -18.49 13.07 -15.75
C SER A 123 -18.27 12.14 -14.56
N GLY A 124 -17.86 12.70 -13.42
CA GLY A 124 -17.80 11.98 -12.16
C GLY A 124 -19.15 11.37 -11.74
N ASP A 125 -20.26 11.94 -12.22
CA ASP A 125 -21.62 11.49 -11.91
C ASP A 125 -21.97 10.09 -12.45
N TYR A 126 -21.18 9.57 -13.40
CA TYR A 126 -21.35 8.21 -13.93
C TYR A 126 -20.72 7.13 -13.03
N PHE A 127 -19.99 7.53 -11.98
CA PHE A 127 -19.31 6.63 -11.06
C PHE A 127 -19.93 6.74 -9.65
N THR A 128 -19.71 5.73 -8.81
CA THR A 128 -20.35 5.66 -7.48
C THR A 128 -19.87 6.81 -6.58
N ILE A 129 -20.62 7.16 -5.53
CA ILE A 129 -20.31 8.31 -4.65
C ILE A 129 -19.59 7.84 -3.36
N ASP A 130 -19.02 6.63 -3.38
CA ASP A 130 -18.51 5.93 -2.19
C ASP A 130 -17.37 6.64 -1.44
#